data_AF-A0A3D4G1F9-F1
#
_entry.id   AF-A0A3D4G1F9-F1
#
_cell.length_a   1.000
_cell.length_b   1.000
_cell.length_c   1.000
_cell.angle_alpha   90.00
_cell.angle_beta   90.00
_cell.angle_gamma   90.00
#
_symmetry.space_group_name_H-M   'P 1'
#
loop_
_entity.id
_entity.type
_entity.pdbx_description
1 polymer ?
#
loop_
_entity_poly.entity_id
_entity_poly.type
_entity_poly.pdbx_seq_one_letter_code
_entity_poly.pdbx_strand_id
1 'polypeptide(L)' 'QAFPAELLRRAYAAWDGREVTDDGALVEMVGGSVLMVEGSATNLKVTRPEDLAVAEVLLDLYGPVRGVQGV' A
#
# COMPACT_ATOMS: atom_id res chain seq x y z
N GLN A 1 1.09 -0.70 -2.18
CA GLN A 1 0.29 -1.24 -3.29
C GLN A 1 0.96 -0.85 -4.60
N ALA A 2 0.71 -1.57 -5.69
CA ALA A 2 1.29 -1.27 -6.99
C ALA A 2 0.28 -1.56 -8.10
N PHE A 3 0.14 -0.62 -9.03
CA PHE A 3 -0.81 -0.70 -10.14
C PHE A 3 -0.18 -0.11 -11.41
N PRO A 4 -0.62 -0.55 -12.62
CA PRO A 4 -0.34 0.18 -13.83
C PRO A 4 -0.84 1.63 -13.71
N ALA A 5 0.04 2.60 -13.99
CA ALA A 5 -0.27 4.01 -13.78
C ALA A 5 -1.56 4.44 -14.52
N GLU A 6 -1.77 3.97 -15.75
CA GLU A 6 -2.98 4.27 -16.53
C GLU A 6 -4.26 3.72 -15.88
N LEU A 7 -4.22 2.52 -15.30
CA LEU A 7 -5.38 1.95 -14.60
C LEU A 7 -5.74 2.79 -13.38
N LEU A 8 -4.74 3.16 -12.58
CA LEU A 8 -4.95 3.95 -11.37
C LEU A 8 -5.52 5.33 -11.71
N ARG A 9 -4.97 6.01 -12.72
CA ARG A 9 -5.51 7.31 -13.18
C ARG A 9 -6.95 7.23 -13.65
N ARG A 10 -7.32 6.18 -14.41
CA ARG A 10 -8.73 5.98 -14.82
C ARG A 10 -9.63 5.74 -13.61
N ALA A 11 -9.17 4.96 -12.63
CA ALA A 11 -9.92 4.69 -11.41
C ALA A 11 -10.22 5.99 -10.63
N TYR A 12 -9.21 6.85 -10.46
CA TYR A 12 -9.37 8.17 -9.85
C TYR A 12 -10.26 9.12 -10.67
N ALA A 13 -10.15 9.10 -12.01
CA ALA A 13 -10.97 9.96 -12.86
C ALA A 13 -12.47 9.56 -12.86
N ALA A 14 -12.77 8.29 -12.63
CA ALA A 14 -14.13 7.76 -12.51
C ALA A 14 -14.69 7.86 -11.08
N TRP A 15 -13.89 8.29 -10.12
CA TRP A 15 -14.32 8.38 -8.72
C TRP A 15 -15.31 9.52 -8.51
N ASP A 16 -16.45 9.20 -7.91
CA ASP A 16 -17.55 10.14 -7.66
C ASP A 16 -17.61 10.61 -6.19
N GLY A 17 -16.52 10.44 -5.44
CA GLY A 17 -16.43 10.86 -4.04
C GLY A 17 -17.05 9.87 -3.04
N ARG A 18 -17.45 8.67 -3.48
CA ARG A 18 -17.79 7.56 -2.56
C ARG A 18 -16.63 7.23 -1.62
N GLU A 19 -16.94 6.79 -0.40
CA GLU A 19 -15.91 6.41 0.56
C GLU A 19 -15.12 5.19 0.07
N VAL A 20 -13.82 5.39 -0.17
CA VAL A 20 -12.84 4.36 -0.52
C VAL A 20 -11.67 4.49 0.43
N THR A 21 -11.18 3.36 0.93
CA THR A 21 -10.16 3.31 1.99
C THR A 21 -8.75 3.17 1.43
N ASP A 22 -8.59 2.64 0.22
CA ASP A 22 -7.32 2.47 -0.46
C ASP A 22 -7.46 2.44 -1.99
N ASP A 23 -6.31 2.34 -2.68
CA ASP A 23 -6.24 2.29 -4.14
C ASP A 23 -6.82 0.98 -4.71
N GLY A 24 -6.79 -0.12 -3.94
CA GLY A 24 -7.32 -1.42 -4.34
C GLY A 24 -8.83 -1.37 -4.53
N ALA A 25 -9.54 -0.86 -3.53
CA ALA A 25 -10.98 -0.64 -3.59
C ALA A 25 -11.35 0.27 -4.77
N LEU A 26 -10.56 1.33 -5.00
CA LEU A 26 -10.77 2.23 -6.13
C LEU A 26 -10.65 1.53 -7.49
N VAL A 27 -9.64 0.65 -7.64
CA VAL A 27 -9.42 -0.14 -8.85
C VAL A 27 -10.53 -1.17 -9.07
N GLU A 28 -11.05 -1.80 -8.02
CA GLU A 28 -12.17 -2.75 -8.10
C GLU A 28 -13.45 -2.07 -8.60
N MET A 29 -13.73 -0.84 -8.17
CA MET A 29 -14.93 -0.10 -8.60
C MET A 29 -15.00 0.14 -10.13
N VAL A 30 -13.85 0.25 -10.79
CA VAL A 30 -13.77 0.39 -12.26
C VAL A 30 -13.62 -0.94 -12.99
N GLY A 31 -13.92 -2.05 -12.31
CA GLY A 31 -13.85 -3.41 -12.86
C GLY A 31 -12.42 -3.97 -12.96
N GLY A 32 -11.45 -3.33 -12.32
CA GLY A 32 -10.10 -3.87 -12.20
C GLY A 32 -10.06 -5.05 -11.24
N SER A 33 -9.04 -5.91 -11.37
CA SER A 33 -8.79 -7.01 -10.45
C SER A 33 -7.58 -6.73 -9.58
N VAL A 34 -7.69 -7.05 -8.29
CA VAL A 34 -6.59 -6.91 -7.31
C VAL A 34 -6.08 -8.28 -6.91
N LEU A 35 -4.78 -8.50 -7.05
CA LEU A 35 -4.11 -9.69 -6.54
C LEU A 35 -3.58 -9.41 -5.14
N MET A 36 -4.03 -10.18 -4.16
CA MET A 36 -3.45 -10.16 -2.81
C MET A 36 -2.12 -10.90 -2.79
N VAL A 37 -1.09 -10.24 -2.26
CA VAL A 37 0.25 -10.80 -2.06
C VAL A 37 0.54 -10.75 -0.56
N GLU A 38 1.07 -11.85 -0.02
CA GLU A 38 1.43 -11.92 1.40
C GLU A 38 2.41 -10.79 1.75
N GLY A 39 2.04 -9.97 2.73
CA GLY A 39 2.82 -8.83 3.19
C GLY A 39 3.63 -9.16 4.45
N SER A 40 4.58 -8.30 4.80
CA SER A 40 5.21 -8.39 6.12
C SER A 40 4.32 -7.74 7.17
N ALA A 41 4.09 -8.43 8.30
CA ALA A 41 3.46 -7.85 9.48
C ALA A 41 4.25 -6.65 10.06
N THR A 42 5.53 -6.50 9.69
CA THR A 42 6.40 -5.40 10.10
C THR A 42 6.26 -4.15 9.23
N ASN A 43 5.49 -4.20 8.13
CA ASN A 43 5.15 -3.03 7.31
C ASN A 43 4.04 -2.21 8.01
N LEU A 44 4.36 -1.70 9.19
CA LEU A 44 3.44 -1.03 10.10
C LEU A 44 3.05 0.35 9.56
N LYS A 45 1.75 0.68 9.62
CA LYS A 45 1.26 2.05 9.44
C LYS A 45 1.36 2.79 10.77
N VAL A 46 2.23 3.81 10.84
CA VAL A 46 2.34 4.70 12.01
C VAL A 46 1.14 5.65 12.02
N THR A 47 0.24 5.51 12.99
CA THR A 47 -1.01 6.29 13.10
C THR A 47 -1.24 6.89 14.47
N ARG A 48 -0.52 6.42 15.49
CA ARG A 48 -0.57 6.90 16.87
C ARG A 48 0.84 7.19 17.41
N PRO A 49 0.99 8.04 18.43
CA PRO A 49 2.29 8.36 19.01
C PRO A 49 3.08 7.12 19.44
N GLU A 50 2.41 6.11 20.01
CA GLU A 50 3.03 4.86 20.48
C GLU A 50 3.59 3.99 19.34
N ASP A 51 3.11 4.14 18.11
CA ASP A 51 3.57 3.35 16.95
C ASP A 51 5.03 3.68 16.59
N LEU A 52 5.53 4.87 16.96
CA LEU A 52 6.90 5.30 16.68
C LEU A 52 7.93 4.41 17.39
N ALA A 53 7.71 4.10 18.67
CA ALA A 53 8.60 3.24 19.44
C ALA A 53 8.67 1.83 18.84
N VAL A 54 7.55 1.33 18.30
CA VAL A 54 7.51 0.05 17.60
C VAL A 54 8.27 0.12 16.28
N ALA A 55 8.05 1.17 15.48
CA ALA A 55 8.72 1.36 14.20
C ALA A 55 10.25 1.46 14.35
N GLU A 56 10.75 2.17 15.38
CA GLU A 56 12.18 2.26 15.69
C GLU A 56 12.80 0.88 15.95
N VAL A 57 12.17 0.07 16.80
CA VAL A 57 12.64 -1.29 17.09
C VAL A 57 12.62 -2.17 15.83
N LEU A 58 11.57 -2.06 15.00
CA LEU A 58 11.49 -2.82 13.75
C LEU A 58 12.63 -2.42 12.78
N LEU A 59 12.96 -1.14 12.68
CA LEU A 59 14.07 -0.69 11.82
C LEU A 59 15.43 -1.21 12.31
N ASP A 60 15.66 -1.23 13.62
CA ASP A 60 16.89 -1.76 14.20
C ASP A 60 17.03 -3.28 13.97
N LEU A 61 15.92 -4.02 14.07
CA LEU A 61 15.92 -5.49 13.89
C LEU A 61 16.13 -5.93 12.45
N TYR A 62 15.55 -5.20 11.47
CA TYR A 62 15.53 -5.63 10.07
C TYR A 62 16.48 -4.84 9.16
N GLY A 63 17.02 -3.71 9.63
CA GLY A 63 17.88 -2.83 8.85
C GLY A 63 17.18 -2.24 7.62
N PRO A 64 17.88 -1.42 6.81
CA PRO A 64 17.33 -0.91 5.57
C PRO A 64 17.07 -2.05 4.57
N VAL A 65 15.85 -2.10 4.03
CA VAL A 65 15.47 -3.03 2.97
C VAL A 65 16.37 -2.78 1.76
N ARG A 66 17.20 -3.76 1.40
CA ARG A 66 17.94 -3.73 0.13
C ARG A 66 16.92 -4.00 -0.98
N GLY A 67 16.75 -3.04 -1.87
CA GLY A 67 15.84 -3.17 -3.01
C GLY A 67 16.15 -4.44 -3.81
N VAL A 68 15.10 -5.10 -4.29
CA VAL A 68 15.22 -6.22 -5.24
C VAL A 68 15.91 -5.67 -6.49
N GLN A 69 17.11 -6.17 -6.80
CA GLN A 69 17.69 -5.95 -8.13
C GLN A 69 16.75 -6.61 -9.14
N GLY A 70 16.19 -5.79 -10.02
CA GLY A 70 15.14 -6.20 -10.95
C GLY A 70 15.57 -7.37 -11.84
N VAL A 71 14.58 -8.22 -12.16
CA VAL A 71 14.57 -9.09 -13.33
C VAL A 71 14.00 -8.31 -14.50
#